data_AF-A0A3D9RNU8-F1
#
_entry.id   AF-A0A3D9RNU8-F1
#
_cell.length_a   1.000
_cell.length_b   1.000
_cell.length_c   1.000
_cell.angle_alpha   90.00
_cell.angle_beta   90.00
_cell.angle_gamma   90.00
#
_symmetry.space_group_name_H-M   'P 1'
#
loop_
_entity.id
_entity.type
_entity.pdbx_description
1 polymer ?
#
loop_
_entity_poly.entity_id
_entity_poly.type
_entity_poly.pdbx_seq_one_letter_code
_entity_poly.pdbx_strand_id
1 'polypeptide(L)'
;MDYQINYTKTYDKIFQEREVFFKDQLILAKQLNQTFNYTSNSLLTISNELLTSKLNYFMDDPYLEVMVLFNNRHSIYEDDQINNIIEYSIKPFIAGFENNSTYNLIEIISKIAELDAIKETSRILKNNYDLYNLMFQLNNFTKFELIDYHTNLETLPLFEKLHRKIYPPSKGEKIKISNNNNIEDLFLNVKEVAELTNYAAATIYDLKHKGKIPFYKNGAKLQFKKSEIIEWMEKGKGTTKDDLERKANEYLLKNS
;
A
#
# COMPACT_ATOMS: atom_id res chain seq x y z
N MET A 1 15.88 7.92 -16.80
CA MET A 1 14.46 8.22 -16.53
C MET A 1 14.01 7.20 -15.50
N ASP A 2 13.27 7.61 -14.48
CA ASP A 2 12.94 6.71 -13.36
C ASP A 2 11.69 5.88 -13.69
N TYR A 3 11.89 4.75 -14.37
CA TYR A 3 10.82 3.84 -14.79
C TYR A 3 10.17 3.13 -13.60
N GLN A 4 10.90 2.94 -12.52
CA GLN A 4 10.38 2.36 -11.29
C GLN A 4 9.37 3.30 -10.63
N ILE A 5 9.71 4.59 -10.49
CA ILE A 5 8.75 5.59 -9.98
C ILE A 5 7.49 5.63 -10.84
N ASN A 6 7.63 5.58 -12.17
CA ASN A 6 6.47 5.58 -13.07
C ASN A 6 5.60 4.32 -12.92
N TYR A 7 6.23 3.16 -12.84
CA TYR A 7 5.56 1.88 -12.61
C TYR A 7 4.78 1.90 -11.29
N THR A 8 5.46 2.18 -10.17
CA THR A 8 4.85 2.19 -8.83
C THR A 8 3.69 3.17 -8.74
N LYS A 9 3.88 4.42 -9.22
CA LYS A 9 2.82 5.42 -9.23
C LYS A 9 1.59 4.97 -10.02
N THR A 10 1.79 4.32 -11.16
CA THR A 10 0.68 3.85 -11.99
C THR A 10 -0.02 2.66 -11.35
N TYR A 11 0.74 1.69 -10.82
CA TYR A 11 0.22 0.54 -10.09
C TYR A 11 -0.65 0.98 -8.92
N ASP A 12 -0.12 1.81 -8.01
CA ASP A 12 -0.81 2.25 -6.80
C ASP A 12 -2.11 2.98 -7.13
N LYS A 13 -2.07 3.86 -8.14
CA LYS A 13 -3.25 4.59 -8.61
C LYS A 13 -4.35 3.63 -9.09
N ILE A 14 -4.01 2.70 -9.97
CA ILE A 14 -4.99 1.75 -10.53
C ILE A 14 -5.53 0.83 -9.44
N PHE A 15 -4.66 0.38 -8.53
CA PHE A 15 -5.07 -0.44 -7.39
C PHE A 15 -6.10 0.29 -6.52
N GLN A 16 -5.83 1.55 -6.16
CA GLN A 16 -6.74 2.37 -5.36
C GLN A 16 -8.08 2.61 -6.08
N GLU A 17 -8.06 2.93 -7.39
CA GLU A 17 -9.27 3.11 -8.18
C GLU A 17 -10.14 1.83 -8.20
N ARG A 18 -9.50 0.66 -8.27
CA ARG A 18 -10.17 -0.64 -8.24
C ARG A 18 -10.77 -0.96 -6.88
N GLU A 19 -10.06 -0.63 -5.79
CA GLU A 19 -10.59 -0.76 -4.43
C GLU A 19 -11.86 0.07 -4.23
N VAL A 20 -11.81 1.36 -4.61
CA VAL A 20 -12.96 2.26 -4.51
C VAL A 20 -14.13 1.72 -5.35
N PHE A 21 -13.86 1.27 -6.57
CA PHE A 21 -14.88 0.66 -7.42
C PHE A 21 -15.57 -0.53 -6.74
N PHE A 22 -14.81 -1.49 -6.21
CA PHE A 22 -15.43 -2.65 -5.54
C PHE A 22 -16.24 -2.26 -4.32
N LYS A 23 -15.73 -1.32 -3.52
CA LYS A 23 -16.44 -0.78 -2.36
C LYS A 23 -17.79 -0.19 -2.74
N ASP A 24 -17.81 0.65 -3.77
CA ASP A 24 -19.03 1.31 -4.24
C ASP A 24 -20.06 0.30 -4.76
N GLN A 25 -19.60 -0.73 -5.49
CA GLN A 25 -20.49 -1.79 -5.96
C GLN A 25 -21.09 -2.62 -4.83
N LEU A 26 -20.31 -2.92 -3.79
CA LEU A 26 -20.82 -3.64 -2.62
C LEU A 26 -21.82 -2.80 -1.81
N ILE A 27 -21.59 -1.49 -1.68
CA ILE A 27 -22.54 -0.56 -1.05
C ILE A 27 -23.85 -0.51 -1.84
N LEU A 28 -23.77 -0.38 -3.16
CA LEU A 28 -24.94 -0.35 -4.04
C LEU A 28 -25.73 -1.66 -3.94
N ALA A 29 -25.06 -2.80 -3.99
CA ALA A 29 -25.69 -4.11 -3.84
C ALA A 29 -26.46 -4.25 -2.53
N LYS A 30 -25.90 -3.72 -1.42
CA LYS A 30 -26.61 -3.67 -0.13
C LYS A 30 -27.86 -2.80 -0.19
N GLN A 31 -27.78 -1.61 -0.79
CA GLN A 31 -28.94 -0.73 -0.95
C GLN A 31 -30.06 -1.39 -1.77
N LEU A 32 -29.69 -2.21 -2.76
CA LEU A 32 -30.60 -2.95 -3.62
C LEU A 32 -31.08 -4.29 -3.03
N ASN A 33 -30.66 -4.65 -1.80
CA ASN A 33 -30.94 -5.95 -1.17
C ASN A 33 -30.52 -7.15 -2.05
N GLN A 34 -29.43 -7.03 -2.79
CA GLN A 34 -28.89 -8.13 -3.60
C GLN A 34 -28.20 -9.18 -2.72
N THR A 35 -28.24 -10.44 -3.17
CA THR A 35 -27.48 -11.49 -2.50
C THR A 35 -25.99 -11.34 -2.79
N PHE A 36 -25.17 -11.61 -1.78
CA PHE A 36 -23.73 -11.54 -1.93
C PHE A 36 -23.20 -12.40 -3.08
N ASN A 37 -23.70 -13.63 -3.22
CA ASN A 37 -23.28 -14.53 -4.29
C ASN A 37 -23.52 -13.93 -5.67
N TYR A 38 -24.67 -13.29 -5.86
CA TYR A 38 -24.98 -12.61 -7.12
C TYR A 38 -24.01 -11.46 -7.39
N THR A 39 -23.83 -10.57 -6.41
CA THR A 39 -22.94 -9.41 -6.53
C THR A 39 -21.48 -9.83 -6.75
N SER A 40 -20.98 -10.80 -5.97
CA SER A 40 -19.62 -11.33 -6.10
C SER A 40 -19.38 -11.92 -7.49
N ASN A 41 -20.30 -12.74 -8.00
CA ASN A 41 -20.18 -13.32 -9.33
C ASN A 41 -20.19 -12.24 -10.42
N SER A 42 -21.06 -11.22 -10.28
CA SER A 42 -21.10 -10.08 -11.21
C SER A 42 -19.77 -9.31 -11.22
N LEU A 43 -19.20 -9.02 -10.04
CA LEU A 43 -17.91 -8.32 -9.93
C LEU A 43 -16.74 -9.13 -10.48
N LEU A 44 -16.75 -10.45 -10.30
CA LEU A 44 -15.76 -11.34 -10.90
C LEU A 44 -15.83 -11.31 -12.42
N THR A 45 -17.04 -11.36 -12.99
CA THR A 45 -17.22 -11.24 -14.45
C THR A 45 -16.67 -9.92 -14.98
N ILE A 46 -17.07 -8.79 -14.39
CA ILE A 46 -16.59 -7.46 -14.78
C ILE A 46 -15.06 -7.36 -14.68
N SER A 47 -14.48 -7.92 -13.62
CA SER A 47 -13.02 -7.92 -13.42
C SER A 47 -12.28 -8.75 -14.45
N ASN A 48 -12.82 -9.92 -14.81
CA ASN A 48 -12.23 -10.78 -15.84
C ASN A 48 -12.33 -10.15 -17.23
N GLU A 49 -13.46 -9.52 -17.56
CA GLU A 49 -13.64 -8.79 -18.82
C GLU A 49 -12.63 -7.64 -18.95
N LEU A 50 -12.46 -6.85 -17.89
CA LEU A 50 -11.46 -5.79 -17.85
C LEU A 50 -10.04 -6.34 -18.02
N LEU A 51 -9.68 -7.40 -17.28
CA LEU A 51 -8.36 -8.02 -17.38
C LEU A 51 -8.08 -8.52 -18.80
N THR A 52 -9.06 -9.18 -19.42
CA THR A 52 -8.95 -9.67 -20.81
C THR A 52 -8.75 -8.51 -21.78
N SER A 53 -9.51 -7.42 -21.62
CA SER A 53 -9.36 -6.23 -22.45
C SER A 53 -7.97 -5.60 -22.34
N LYS A 54 -7.36 -5.57 -21.14
CA LYS A 54 -6.01 -5.03 -20.94
C LYS A 54 -4.93 -5.97 -21.47
N LEU A 55 -5.12 -7.28 -21.36
CA LEU A 55 -4.19 -8.27 -21.92
C LEU A 55 -4.09 -8.16 -23.45
N ASN A 56 -5.19 -7.84 -24.14
CA ASN A 56 -5.19 -7.71 -25.60
C ASN A 56 -4.18 -6.67 -26.11
N TYR A 57 -3.88 -5.62 -25.33
CA TYR A 57 -2.84 -4.64 -25.68
C TYR A 57 -1.45 -5.27 -25.84
N PHE A 58 -1.17 -6.34 -25.09
CA PHE A 58 0.13 -7.02 -25.07
C PHE A 58 0.20 -8.23 -25.99
N MET A 59 -0.81 -8.48 -26.84
CA MET A 59 -0.82 -9.65 -27.72
C MET A 59 -0.01 -9.44 -29.01
N ASP A 60 0.24 -8.19 -29.37
CA ASP A 60 0.98 -7.84 -30.59
C ASP A 60 2.47 -7.62 -30.30
N ASP A 61 3.33 -7.94 -31.27
CA ASP A 61 4.75 -7.61 -31.21
C ASP A 61 4.97 -6.10 -31.41
N PRO A 62 5.91 -5.47 -30.66
CA PRO A 62 6.86 -6.07 -29.71
C PRO A 62 6.33 -6.14 -28.26
N TYR A 63 5.08 -5.74 -27.99
CA TYR A 63 4.56 -5.57 -26.63
C TYR A 63 4.54 -6.85 -25.80
N LEU A 64 4.24 -7.99 -26.44
CA LEU A 64 4.29 -9.30 -25.78
C LEU A 64 5.67 -9.59 -25.22
N GLU A 65 6.70 -9.50 -26.06
CA GLU A 65 8.08 -9.78 -25.66
C GLU A 65 8.59 -8.76 -24.65
N VAL A 66 8.23 -7.48 -24.80
CA VAL A 66 8.56 -6.45 -23.79
C VAL A 66 7.94 -6.80 -22.44
N MET A 67 6.68 -7.24 -22.39
CA MET A 67 6.02 -7.68 -21.16
C MET A 67 6.72 -8.90 -20.56
N VAL A 68 7.10 -9.89 -21.38
CA VAL A 68 7.84 -11.09 -20.93
C VAL A 68 9.18 -10.70 -20.33
N LEU A 69 9.98 -9.89 -21.03
CA LEU A 69 11.27 -9.39 -20.54
C LEU A 69 11.09 -8.60 -19.23
N PHE A 70 10.09 -7.72 -19.18
CA PHE A 70 9.80 -6.94 -17.98
C PHE A 70 9.38 -7.78 -16.77
N ASN A 71 8.72 -8.92 -17.00
CA ASN A 71 8.32 -9.83 -15.92
C ASN A 71 9.48 -10.55 -15.23
N ASN A 72 10.65 -10.61 -15.88
CA ASN A 72 11.86 -11.15 -15.26
C ASN A 72 12.39 -10.29 -14.10
N ARG A 73 11.87 -9.07 -13.90
CA ARG A 73 12.33 -8.14 -12.84
C ARG A 73 12.34 -8.80 -11.47
N HIS A 74 11.26 -9.50 -11.15
CA HIS A 74 11.08 -10.18 -9.87
C HIS A 74 12.10 -11.29 -9.59
N SER A 75 12.85 -11.73 -10.60
CA SER A 75 13.89 -12.76 -10.49
C SER A 75 15.29 -12.19 -10.33
N ILE A 76 15.46 -10.86 -10.38
CA ILE A 76 16.75 -10.18 -10.27
C ILE A 76 17.00 -9.78 -8.83
N TYR A 77 18.17 -10.17 -8.30
CA TYR A 77 18.60 -9.85 -6.93
C TYR A 77 19.34 -8.51 -6.86
N GLU A 78 18.75 -7.42 -7.37
CA GLU A 78 19.36 -6.09 -7.39
C GLU A 78 18.32 -4.98 -7.10
N ASP A 79 18.75 -3.94 -6.38
CA ASP A 79 17.90 -2.80 -6.01
C ASP A 79 17.32 -2.05 -7.24
N ASP A 80 18.03 -2.08 -8.38
CA ASP A 80 17.68 -1.40 -9.64
C ASP A 80 17.08 -2.34 -10.73
N GLN A 81 16.50 -3.48 -10.33
CA GLN A 81 15.95 -4.53 -11.21
C GLN A 81 15.16 -4.02 -12.44
N ILE A 82 14.27 -3.03 -12.27
CA ILE A 82 13.45 -2.46 -13.35
C ILE A 82 14.33 -1.70 -14.35
N ASN A 83 15.21 -0.84 -13.85
CA ASN A 83 16.10 -0.04 -14.68
C ASN A 83 17.05 -0.96 -15.46
N ASN A 84 17.59 -1.99 -14.81
CA ASN A 84 18.51 -2.92 -15.44
C ASN A 84 17.86 -3.74 -16.57
N ILE A 85 16.64 -4.26 -16.37
CA ILE A 85 15.93 -4.94 -17.46
C ILE A 85 15.63 -4.00 -18.63
N ILE A 86 15.26 -2.76 -18.32
CA ILE A 86 14.96 -1.79 -19.38
C ILE A 86 16.20 -1.47 -20.20
N GLU A 87 17.32 -1.18 -19.54
CA GLU A 87 18.56 -0.79 -20.22
C GLU A 87 19.22 -1.96 -20.96
N TYR A 88 19.25 -3.15 -20.38
CA TYR A 88 20.06 -4.27 -20.89
C TYR A 88 19.25 -5.33 -21.65
N SER A 89 17.92 -5.33 -21.54
CA SER A 89 17.08 -6.32 -22.24
C SER A 89 16.08 -5.67 -23.17
N ILE A 90 15.25 -4.75 -22.66
CA ILE A 90 14.12 -4.18 -23.43
C ILE A 90 14.60 -3.18 -24.49
N LYS A 91 15.48 -2.22 -24.14
CA LYS A 91 15.97 -1.24 -25.12
C LYS A 91 16.73 -1.88 -26.28
N PRO A 92 17.67 -2.82 -26.07
CA PRO A 92 18.33 -3.53 -27.17
C PRO A 92 17.35 -4.32 -28.04
N PHE A 93 16.36 -4.97 -27.42
CA PHE A 93 15.33 -5.70 -28.14
C PHE A 93 14.50 -4.78 -29.03
N ILE A 94 13.96 -3.69 -28.47
CA ILE A 94 13.20 -2.71 -29.24
C ILE A 94 14.07 -2.14 -30.34
N ALA A 95 15.34 -1.81 -30.10
CA ALA A 95 16.25 -1.27 -31.12
C ALA A 95 16.42 -2.15 -32.38
N GLY A 96 15.99 -3.41 -32.35
CA GLY A 96 15.96 -4.32 -33.49
C GLY A 96 14.71 -4.23 -34.40
N PHE A 97 13.65 -3.50 -34.02
CA PHE A 97 12.42 -3.41 -34.82
C PHE A 97 12.48 -2.30 -35.88
N GLU A 98 11.66 -2.39 -36.93
CA GLU A 98 11.66 -1.41 -38.02
C GLU A 98 11.07 -0.03 -37.61
N ASN A 99 10.41 0.07 -36.45
CA ASN A 99 9.64 1.26 -36.01
C ASN A 99 10.03 1.79 -34.62
N ASN A 100 11.30 1.79 -34.26
CA ASN A 100 11.71 1.97 -32.84
C ASN A 100 11.38 3.32 -32.24
N SER A 101 11.32 4.35 -33.08
CA SER A 101 10.94 5.71 -32.68
C SER A 101 9.46 5.84 -32.30
N THR A 102 8.61 4.85 -32.60
CA THR A 102 7.18 4.89 -32.25
C THR A 102 6.87 4.26 -30.89
N TYR A 103 7.77 3.47 -30.31
CA TYR A 103 7.52 2.80 -29.03
C TYR A 103 7.88 3.70 -27.84
N ASN A 104 6.86 4.14 -27.12
CA ASN A 104 7.04 4.90 -25.89
C ASN A 104 7.20 3.95 -24.70
N LEU A 105 8.44 3.73 -24.26
CA LEU A 105 8.73 2.86 -23.11
C LEU A 105 7.98 3.25 -21.84
N ILE A 106 7.79 4.55 -21.57
CA ILE A 106 7.07 5.01 -20.38
C ILE A 106 5.62 4.53 -20.44
N GLU A 107 5.00 4.68 -21.61
CA GLU A 107 3.62 4.26 -21.84
C GLU A 107 3.50 2.74 -21.69
N ILE A 108 4.42 1.97 -22.26
CA ILE A 108 4.44 0.51 -22.14
C ILE A 108 4.58 0.09 -20.67
N ILE A 109 5.51 0.69 -19.92
CA ILE A 109 5.68 0.40 -18.48
C ILE A 109 4.43 0.77 -17.68
N SER A 110 3.82 1.93 -17.96
CA SER A 110 2.55 2.33 -17.36
C SER A 110 1.44 1.31 -17.66
N LYS A 111 1.39 0.77 -18.88
CA LYS A 111 0.40 -0.26 -19.27
C LYS A 111 0.64 -1.58 -18.54
N ILE A 112 1.90 -1.96 -18.32
CA ILE A 112 2.22 -3.18 -17.58
C ILE A 112 1.83 -3.01 -16.11
N ALA A 113 2.12 -1.84 -15.52
CA ALA A 113 1.69 -1.50 -14.16
C ALA A 113 0.16 -1.55 -14.00
N GLU A 114 -0.57 -0.98 -14.97
CA GLU A 114 -2.04 -1.05 -15.02
C GLU A 114 -2.54 -2.50 -15.05
N LEU A 115 -1.93 -3.34 -15.91
CA LEU A 115 -2.28 -4.75 -16.02
C LEU A 115 -2.03 -5.52 -14.73
N ASP A 116 -0.87 -5.33 -14.11
CA ASP A 116 -0.48 -6.00 -12.86
C ASP A 116 -1.43 -5.64 -11.72
N ALA A 117 -1.77 -4.36 -11.55
CA ALA A 117 -2.73 -3.93 -10.53
C ALA A 117 -4.13 -4.52 -10.76
N ILE A 118 -4.58 -4.59 -12.01
CA ILE A 118 -5.87 -5.21 -12.36
C ILE A 118 -5.84 -6.72 -12.08
N LYS A 119 -4.75 -7.39 -12.42
CA LYS A 119 -4.56 -8.82 -12.16
C LYS A 119 -4.60 -9.10 -10.65
N GLU A 120 -3.90 -8.29 -9.86
CA GLU A 120 -3.81 -8.47 -8.41
C GLU A 120 -5.14 -8.20 -7.71
N THR A 121 -5.80 -7.09 -8.03
CA THR A 121 -7.13 -6.78 -7.50
C THR A 121 -8.18 -7.83 -7.89
N SER A 122 -8.08 -8.40 -9.09
CA SER A 122 -8.95 -9.52 -9.53
C SER A 122 -8.64 -10.83 -8.80
N ARG A 123 -7.36 -11.10 -8.50
CA ARG A 123 -6.92 -12.26 -7.70
C ARG A 123 -7.48 -12.19 -6.29
N ILE A 124 -7.36 -11.04 -5.64
CA ILE A 124 -7.88 -10.78 -4.29
C ILE A 124 -9.40 -11.01 -4.28
N LEU A 125 -10.13 -10.45 -5.25
CA LEU A 125 -11.59 -10.64 -5.36
C LEU A 125 -11.99 -12.11 -5.51
N LYS A 126 -11.21 -12.91 -6.24
CA LYS A 126 -11.45 -14.36 -6.44
C LYS A 126 -11.22 -15.18 -5.18
N ASN A 127 -10.39 -14.71 -4.24
CA ASN A 127 -10.14 -15.43 -2.99
C ASN A 127 -11.33 -15.28 -2.04
N ASN A 128 -12.36 -16.11 -2.25
CA ASN A 128 -13.64 -16.08 -1.54
C ASN A 128 -13.51 -16.06 -0.01
N TYR A 129 -12.46 -16.68 0.55
CA TYR A 129 -12.25 -16.77 2.00
C TYR A 129 -12.07 -15.38 2.66
N ASP A 130 -11.48 -14.44 1.94
CA ASP A 130 -11.31 -13.06 2.41
C ASP A 130 -12.57 -12.24 2.15
N LEU A 131 -13.27 -12.44 1.02
CA LEU A 131 -14.45 -11.64 0.67
C LEU A 131 -15.63 -11.90 1.62
N TYR A 132 -15.88 -13.14 2.04
CA TYR A 132 -16.89 -13.46 3.06
C TYR A 132 -16.52 -12.92 4.45
N ASN A 133 -15.25 -13.00 4.84
CA ASN A 133 -14.75 -12.45 6.11
C ASN A 133 -14.80 -10.92 6.11
N LEU A 134 -14.39 -10.27 5.02
CA LEU A 134 -14.59 -8.86 4.74
C LEU A 134 -16.08 -8.54 4.89
N MET A 135 -16.99 -9.26 4.23
CA MET A 135 -18.42 -8.97 4.32
C MET A 135 -19.01 -9.07 5.74
N PHE A 136 -18.58 -10.06 6.53
CA PHE A 136 -19.01 -10.23 7.91
C PHE A 136 -18.43 -9.15 8.85
N GLN A 137 -17.19 -8.72 8.62
CA GLN A 137 -16.59 -7.59 9.33
C GLN A 137 -17.15 -6.22 8.87
N LEU A 138 -17.61 -6.13 7.61
CA LEU A 138 -18.07 -4.93 6.91
C LEU A 138 -19.58 -4.71 6.98
N ASN A 139 -20.23 -5.01 8.10
CA ASN A 139 -21.51 -4.34 8.35
C ASN A 139 -21.35 -2.79 8.48
N ASN A 140 -20.09 -2.32 8.44
CA ASN A 140 -19.68 -0.94 8.20
C ASN A 140 -18.66 -0.84 7.03
N PHE A 141 -19.11 -0.43 5.84
CA PHE A 141 -18.27 -0.25 4.64
C PHE A 141 -17.21 0.84 4.77
N THR A 142 -17.23 1.68 5.81
CA THR A 142 -16.17 2.69 6.00
C THR A 142 -14.78 2.06 6.13
N LYS A 143 -14.69 0.77 6.48
CA LYS A 143 -13.44 0.02 6.69
C LYS A 143 -13.10 -0.96 5.55
N PHE A 144 -13.80 -0.93 4.41
CA PHE A 144 -13.41 -1.77 3.26
C PHE A 144 -12.08 -1.26 2.71
N GLU A 145 -11.11 -2.16 2.62
CA GLU A 145 -9.77 -1.96 2.09
C GLU A 145 -9.38 -3.27 1.38
N LEU A 146 -8.84 -3.19 0.17
CA LEU A 146 -8.19 -4.32 -0.46
C LEU A 146 -6.80 -4.44 0.14
N ILE A 147 -6.63 -5.39 1.05
CA ILE A 147 -5.30 -5.67 1.57
C ILE A 147 -4.54 -6.44 0.50
N ASP A 148 -3.56 -5.78 -0.12
CA ASP A 148 -2.57 -6.46 -0.93
C ASP A 148 -1.68 -7.29 0.00
N TYR A 149 -2.08 -8.55 0.21
CA TYR A 149 -1.18 -9.55 0.78
C TYR A 149 -0.16 -9.93 -0.29
N HIS A 150 0.66 -8.98 -0.70
CA HIS A 150 2.00 -9.30 -1.12
C HIS A 150 2.63 -10.06 0.05
N THR A 151 2.62 -11.39 0.01
CA THR A 151 3.79 -12.13 0.47
C THR A 151 4.95 -11.75 -0.45
N ASN A 152 5.30 -10.47 -0.47
CA ASN A 152 6.56 -10.02 -0.99
C ASN A 152 7.57 -10.67 -0.06
N LEU A 153 8.49 -11.42 -0.64
CA LEU A 153 9.62 -11.96 0.10
C LEU A 153 10.22 -10.84 0.97
N GLU A 154 10.26 -9.62 0.44
CA GLU A 154 10.68 -8.34 1.05
C GLU A 154 9.98 -7.94 2.35
N THR A 155 8.71 -8.30 2.56
CA THR A 155 7.97 -7.97 3.79
C THR A 155 8.09 -9.05 4.87
N LEU A 156 8.71 -10.21 4.56
CA LEU A 156 8.96 -11.25 5.54
C LEU A 156 10.08 -10.81 6.51
N PRO A 157 9.88 -10.92 7.84
CA PRO A 157 10.91 -10.57 8.82
C PRO A 157 12.25 -11.31 8.60
N LEU A 158 12.17 -12.54 8.05
CA LEU A 158 13.35 -13.34 7.73
C LEU A 158 14.11 -12.80 6.52
N PHE A 159 13.40 -12.40 5.47
CA PHE A 159 14.03 -11.80 4.31
C PHE A 159 14.64 -10.45 4.65
N GLU A 160 13.93 -9.57 5.38
CA GLU A 160 14.48 -8.27 5.78
C GLU A 160 15.81 -8.44 6.53
N LYS A 161 15.88 -9.44 7.42
CA LYS A 161 17.08 -9.81 8.15
C LYS A 161 18.21 -10.33 7.25
N LEU A 162 17.89 -11.14 6.24
CA LEU A 162 18.86 -11.67 5.27
C LEU A 162 19.34 -10.59 4.30
N HIS A 163 18.41 -9.78 3.79
CA HIS A 163 18.65 -8.66 2.90
C HIS A 163 19.61 -7.66 3.53
N ARG A 164 19.34 -7.21 4.77
CA ARG A 164 20.25 -6.32 5.53
C ARG A 164 21.65 -6.91 5.74
N LYS A 165 21.80 -8.24 5.69
CA LYS A 165 23.10 -8.91 5.86
C LYS A 165 23.91 -8.94 4.56
N ILE A 166 23.24 -9.05 3.41
CA ILE A 166 23.87 -9.07 2.09
C ILE A 166 24.07 -7.64 1.56
N TYR A 167 23.08 -6.78 1.77
CA TYR A 167 23.04 -5.37 1.38
C TYR A 167 22.86 -4.50 2.65
N PRO A 168 23.93 -4.27 3.43
CA PRO A 168 23.85 -3.42 4.61
C PRO A 168 23.54 -1.98 4.18
N PRO A 169 22.51 -1.33 4.75
CA PRO A 169 22.18 0.04 4.37
C PRO A 169 23.38 0.96 4.61
N SER A 170 23.60 1.89 3.68
CA SER A 170 24.63 2.91 3.84
C SER A 170 24.38 3.65 5.17
N LYS A 171 25.45 3.96 5.91
CA LYS A 171 25.42 4.40 7.31
C LYS A 171 24.65 5.72 7.61
N GLY A 172 23.86 6.25 6.67
CA GLY A 172 23.18 7.55 6.75
C GLY A 172 21.67 7.57 6.49
N GLU A 173 21.03 6.48 6.02
CA GLU A 173 19.60 6.55 5.67
C GLU A 173 18.70 6.24 6.87
N LYS A 174 18.27 7.29 7.56
CA LYS A 174 17.08 7.24 8.41
C LYS A 174 15.88 7.10 7.47
N ILE A 175 15.18 5.97 7.54
CA ILE A 175 13.84 5.81 6.94
C ILE A 175 12.95 6.93 7.49
N LYS A 176 12.71 7.96 6.67
CA LYS A 176 11.66 8.96 6.93
C LYS A 176 10.35 8.31 6.53
N ILE A 177 9.54 7.95 7.51
CA ILE A 177 8.12 7.68 7.29
C ILE A 177 7.52 8.97 6.73
N SER A 178 7.22 8.99 5.44
CA SER A 178 6.57 10.11 4.77
C SER A 178 5.11 10.17 5.23
N ASN A 179 4.81 11.09 6.13
CA ASN A 179 3.44 11.48 6.47
C ASN A 179 2.84 12.26 5.29
N ASN A 180 2.20 11.56 4.34
CA ASN A 180 1.26 12.18 3.42
C ASN A 180 -0.08 12.39 4.15
N ASN A 181 -0.19 13.52 4.85
CA ASN A 181 -1.41 13.93 5.55
C ASN A 181 -2.37 14.65 4.60
N ASN A 182 -3.43 13.94 4.21
CA ASN A 182 -4.80 14.47 4.15
C ASN A 182 -5.79 13.31 4.27
N ILE A 183 -5.61 12.51 5.33
CA ILE A 183 -6.60 11.51 5.75
C ILE A 183 -7.36 12.15 6.90
N GLU A 184 -8.68 12.25 6.78
CA GLU A 184 -9.57 12.60 7.89
C GLU A 184 -9.17 11.79 9.12
N ASP A 185 -8.85 12.48 10.22
CA ASP A 185 -8.26 11.84 11.39
C ASP A 185 -9.18 10.73 11.95
N LEU A 186 -8.69 9.50 11.91
CA LEU A 186 -9.46 8.30 12.22
C LEU A 186 -9.76 8.23 13.72
N PHE A 187 -11.04 8.14 14.08
CA PHE A 187 -11.46 7.92 15.47
C PHE A 187 -11.48 6.43 15.81
N LEU A 188 -10.68 6.06 16.82
CA LEU A 188 -10.56 4.73 17.38
C LEU A 188 -11.49 4.54 18.59
N ASN A 189 -11.88 3.28 18.84
CA ASN A 189 -12.52 2.84 20.08
C ASN A 189 -11.48 2.26 21.07
N VAL A 190 -11.91 1.95 22.29
CA VAL A 190 -11.01 1.47 23.36
C VAL A 190 -10.22 0.21 22.97
N LYS A 191 -10.83 -0.73 22.24
CA LYS A 191 -10.14 -1.96 21.82
C LYS A 191 -9.05 -1.66 20.77
N GLU A 192 -9.36 -0.80 19.81
CA GLU A 192 -8.41 -0.38 18.78
C GLU A 192 -7.23 0.41 19.38
N VAL A 193 -7.48 1.23 20.40
CA VAL A 193 -6.41 1.91 21.16
C VAL A 193 -5.58 0.91 21.97
N ALA A 194 -6.23 -0.09 22.58
CA ALA A 194 -5.55 -1.15 23.31
C ALA A 194 -4.59 -1.93 22.40
N GLU A 195 -5.04 -2.29 21.19
CA GLU A 195 -4.21 -2.93 20.16
C GLU A 195 -3.07 -2.01 19.70
N LEU A 196 -3.37 -0.75 19.37
CA LEU A 196 -2.38 0.22 18.88
C LEU A 196 -1.26 0.49 19.91
N THR A 197 -1.63 0.61 21.18
CA THR A 197 -0.69 0.95 22.27
C THR A 197 -0.09 -0.29 22.94
N ASN A 198 -0.57 -1.49 22.58
CA ASN A 198 -0.27 -2.76 23.23
C ASN A 198 -0.58 -2.77 24.75
N TYR A 199 -1.56 -1.98 25.20
CA TYR A 199 -2.09 -2.01 26.56
C TYR A 199 -3.37 -2.83 26.64
N ALA A 200 -3.66 -3.40 27.82
CA ALA A 200 -4.98 -3.98 28.05
C ALA A 200 -6.08 -2.90 28.01
N ALA A 201 -7.28 -3.24 27.52
CA ALA A 201 -8.41 -2.31 27.48
C ALA A 201 -8.75 -1.72 28.87
N ALA A 202 -8.61 -2.52 29.93
CA ALA A 202 -8.76 -2.04 31.31
C ALA A 202 -7.76 -0.92 31.66
N THR A 203 -6.51 -1.05 31.21
CA THR A 203 -5.47 -0.02 31.37
C THR A 203 -5.81 1.25 30.61
N ILE A 204 -6.42 1.15 29.42
CA ILE A 204 -6.89 2.32 28.68
C ILE A 204 -8.01 3.05 29.44
N TYR A 205 -8.96 2.30 30.03
CA TYR A 205 -9.97 2.90 30.91
C TYR A 205 -9.33 3.59 32.11
N ASP A 206 -8.37 2.96 32.77
CA ASP A 206 -7.62 3.55 33.89
C ASP A 206 -6.88 4.82 33.49
N LEU A 207 -6.20 4.82 32.34
CA LEU A 207 -5.50 5.99 31.81
C LEU A 207 -6.46 7.12 31.50
N LYS A 208 -7.63 6.81 30.93
CA LYS A 208 -8.70 7.78 30.69
C LYS A 208 -9.27 8.33 32.00
N HIS A 209 -9.48 7.47 33.01
CA HIS A 209 -9.96 7.89 34.33
C HIS A 209 -8.95 8.79 35.05
N LYS A 210 -7.65 8.52 34.89
CA LYS A 210 -6.54 9.33 35.42
C LYS A 210 -6.22 10.56 34.57
N GLY A 211 -6.95 10.80 33.47
CA GLY A 211 -6.70 11.93 32.56
C GLY A 211 -5.35 11.89 31.86
N LYS A 212 -4.75 10.71 31.71
CA LYS A 212 -3.40 10.53 31.17
C LYS A 212 -3.34 10.28 29.68
N ILE A 213 -4.45 9.92 29.05
CA ILE A 213 -4.56 9.63 27.61
C ILE A 213 -5.58 10.60 26.97
N PRO A 214 -5.27 11.22 25.81
CA PRO A 214 -6.22 12.08 25.10
C PRO A 214 -7.49 11.30 24.74
N PHE A 215 -8.68 11.86 24.97
CA PHE A 215 -9.94 11.18 24.62
C PHE A 215 -11.03 12.18 24.26
N TYR A 216 -11.97 11.70 23.45
CA TYR A 216 -13.19 12.40 23.05
C TYR A 216 -14.40 11.65 23.59
N LYS A 217 -15.33 12.38 24.22
CA LYS A 217 -16.57 11.80 24.75
C LYS A 217 -17.76 12.59 24.21
N ASN A 218 -18.51 11.96 23.30
CA ASN A 218 -19.77 12.49 22.79
C ASN A 218 -20.91 11.64 23.37
N GLY A 219 -21.53 12.13 24.45
CA GLY A 219 -22.57 11.40 25.19
C GLY A 219 -22.02 10.10 25.80
N ALA A 220 -22.58 8.96 25.40
CA ALA A 220 -22.17 7.63 25.87
C ALA A 220 -20.96 7.05 25.11
N LYS A 221 -20.57 7.64 23.98
CA LYS A 221 -19.51 7.10 23.11
C LYS A 221 -18.15 7.68 23.50
N LEU A 222 -17.20 6.81 23.81
CA LEU A 222 -15.80 7.14 24.07
C LEU A 222 -14.97 6.84 22.81
N GLN A 223 -14.26 7.85 22.31
CA GLN A 223 -13.48 7.78 21.08
C GLN A 223 -12.10 8.42 21.27
N PHE A 224 -11.16 8.08 20.40
CA PHE A 224 -9.78 8.53 20.48
C PHE A 224 -9.29 8.87 19.07
N LYS A 225 -8.76 10.07 18.84
CA LYS A 225 -8.15 10.37 17.53
C LYS A 225 -6.84 9.60 17.40
N LYS A 226 -6.63 8.90 16.29
CA LYS A 226 -5.43 8.11 16.06
C LYS A 226 -4.17 8.97 16.13
N SER A 227 -4.19 10.17 15.52
CA SER A 227 -3.06 11.11 15.54
C SER A 227 -2.63 11.47 16.97
N GLU A 228 -3.58 11.81 17.84
CA GLU A 228 -3.31 12.23 19.23
C GLU A 228 -2.80 11.08 20.09
N ILE A 229 -3.24 9.85 19.84
CA ILE A 229 -2.72 8.67 20.53
C ILE A 229 -1.28 8.39 20.13
N ILE A 230 -0.94 8.54 18.85
CA ILE A 230 0.43 8.41 18.36
C ILE A 230 1.31 9.50 19.00
N GLU A 231 0.89 10.77 18.96
CA GLU A 231 1.62 11.87 19.61
C GLU A 231 1.78 11.63 21.12
N TRP A 232 0.76 11.09 21.78
CA TRP A 232 0.83 10.75 23.19
C TRP A 232 1.84 9.64 23.47
N MET A 233 1.92 8.61 22.62
CA MET A 233 2.95 7.58 22.73
C MET A 233 4.36 8.16 22.51
N GLU A 234 4.51 9.08 21.56
CA GLU A 234 5.77 9.76 21.28
C GLU A 234 6.22 10.66 22.45
N LYS A 235 5.29 11.28 23.18
CA LYS A 235 5.60 12.02 24.42
C LYS A 235 6.15 11.12 25.53
N GLY A 236 5.82 9.83 25.51
CA GLY A 236 6.39 8.82 26.41
C GLY A 236 7.82 8.39 26.04
N LYS A 237 8.36 8.85 24.90
CA LYS A 237 9.72 8.51 24.45
C LYS A 237 10.76 9.11 25.41
N GLY A 238 11.55 8.24 26.04
CA GLY A 238 12.72 8.64 26.82
C GLY A 238 13.70 9.43 25.95
N THR A 239 14.20 10.55 26.45
CA THR A 239 15.15 11.39 25.70
C THR A 239 16.46 10.63 25.55
N THR A 240 16.86 10.38 24.31
CA THR A 240 18.16 9.76 24.02
C THR A 240 19.27 10.82 24.07
N LYS A 241 20.52 10.39 24.22
CA LYS A 241 21.69 11.28 24.25
C LYS A 241 21.77 12.15 22.99
N ASP A 242 21.43 11.57 21.84
CA ASP A 242 21.37 12.26 20.54
C ASP A 242 20.25 13.33 20.48
N ASP A 243 19.12 13.09 21.14
CA ASP A 243 18.03 14.08 21.21
C ASP A 243 18.43 15.30 22.07
N LEU A 244 19.28 15.10 23.09
CA LEU A 244 19.86 16.18 23.90
C LEU A 244 20.89 16.98 23.10
N GLU A 245 21.77 16.31 22.36
CA GLU A 245 22.77 16.97 21.50
C GLU A 245 22.11 17.78 20.39
N ARG A 246 21.05 17.26 19.76
CA ARG A 246 20.28 18.01 18.76
C ARG A 246 19.63 19.25 19.34
N LYS A 247 18.99 19.16 20.52
CA LYS A 247 18.40 20.32 21.20
C LYS A 247 19.46 21.35 21.62
N ALA A 248 20.63 20.90 22.05
CA ALA A 248 21.75 21.77 22.36
C ALA A 248 22.24 22.52 21.11
N ASN A 249 22.38 21.81 20.00
CA ASN A 249 22.80 22.41 18.72
C ASN A 249 21.76 23.39 18.17
N GLU A 250 20.45 23.07 18.26
CA GLU A 250 19.37 23.98 17.88
C GLU A 250 19.35 25.25 18.74
N TYR A 251 19.62 25.14 20.04
CA TYR A 251 19.74 26.30 20.94
C TYR A 251 20.94 27.17 20.60
N LEU A 252 22.10 26.56 20.33
CA LEU A 252 23.30 27.28 19.92
C LEU A 252 23.10 28.05 18.62
N LEU A 253 22.46 27.44 17.61
CA LEU A 253 22.16 28.08 16.33
C LEU A 253 21.13 29.23 16.41
N LYS A 254 20.25 29.21 17.41
CA LYS A 254 19.24 30.25 17.60
C LYS A 254 19.75 31.44 18.41
N ASN A 255 20.84 31.23 19.16
CA ASN A 255 21.45 32.22 20.05
C ASN A 255 22.87 32.64 19.61
N SER A 256 23.29 32.27 18.39
CA SER A 256 24.45 32.84 17.68
C SER A 256 24.00 33.80 16.59
#